data_AF-A0A3G9JTC4-F1
#
_entry.id   AF-A0A3G9JTC4-F1
#
_cell.length_a   1.000
_cell.length_b   1.000
_cell.length_c   1.000
_cell.angle_alpha   90.00
_cell.angle_beta   90.00
_cell.angle_gamma   90.00
#
_symmetry.space_group_name_H-M   'P 1'
#
loop_
_entity.id
_entity.type
_entity.pdbx_description
1 polymer ?
#
loop_
_entity_poly.entity_id
_entity_poly.type
_entity_poly.pdbx_seq_one_letter_code
_entity_poly.pdbx_strand_id
1 'polypeptide(L)'
;MSKIKGMLSKITINPANFSGLIRENISQWVGIDISKATLDVYLRPLGKAMKVNNTEEDISKLVETLKSYTVNLIVLEATGG
;
A
#
# COMPACT_ATOMS: atom_id res chain seq x y z
N MET A 1 30.84 -12.79 -24.39
CA MET A 1 30.14 -11.49 -24.40
C MET A 1 29.05 -11.32 -25.47
N SER A 2 28.39 -12.39 -25.96
CA SER A 2 27.46 -12.25 -27.12
C SER A 2 25.99 -12.67 -26.90
N LYS A 3 25.61 -13.25 -25.75
CA LYS A 3 24.21 -13.69 -25.51
C LYS A 3 23.31 -12.64 -24.86
N ILE A 4 23.85 -11.71 -24.07
CA ILE A 4 23.05 -10.73 -23.31
C ILE A 4 22.54 -9.60 -24.22
N LYS A 5 23.30 -9.23 -25.26
CA LYS A 5 22.93 -8.15 -26.18
C LYS A 5 21.73 -8.49 -27.08
N GLY A 6 21.47 -9.79 -27.32
CA GLY A 6 20.32 -10.27 -28.10
C GLY A 6 19.02 -10.44 -27.32
N MET A 7 19.08 -10.49 -25.99
CA MET A 7 17.87 -10.55 -25.15
C MET A 7 17.26 -9.16 -24.91
N LEU A 8 18.07 -8.10 -25.05
CA LEU A 8 17.65 -6.71 -24.94
C LEU A 8 17.00 -6.15 -26.23
N SER A 9 17.24 -6.77 -27.39
CA SER A 9 16.71 -6.29 -28.68
C SER A 9 15.31 -6.82 -29.04
N LYS A 10 14.75 -7.77 -28.27
CA LYS A 10 13.37 -8.26 -28.45
C LYS A 10 12.33 -7.56 -27.57
N ILE A 11 12.77 -6.66 -26.69
CA ILE A 11 11.85 -5.81 -25.93
C ILE A 11 11.64 -4.53 -26.73
N THR A 12 10.96 -4.65 -27.87
CA THR A 12 10.21 -3.51 -28.40
C THR A 12 9.03 -3.33 -27.45
N ILE A 13 9.25 -2.51 -26.41
CA ILE A 13 8.20 -2.11 -25.48
C ILE A 13 7.16 -1.31 -26.28
N ASN A 14 6.07 -1.97 -26.65
CA ASN A 14 4.85 -1.27 -27.07
C ASN A 14 4.35 -0.49 -25.84
N PRO A 15 4.12 0.83 -25.91
CA PRO A 15 3.57 1.60 -24.79
C PRO A 15 2.21 1.05 -24.30
N ALA A 16 1.47 0.32 -25.12
CA ALA A 16 0.24 -0.39 -24.72
C ALA A 16 0.50 -1.63 -23.84
N ASN A 17 1.70 -2.22 -23.90
CA ASN A 17 2.10 -3.38 -23.11
C ASN A 17 2.98 -3.01 -21.90
N PHE A 18 3.24 -1.70 -21.68
CA PHE A 18 4.02 -1.21 -20.55
C PHE A 18 3.29 -1.37 -19.21
N SER A 19 1.96 -1.49 -19.21
CA SER A 19 1.18 -1.62 -17.96
C SER A 19 1.43 -2.91 -17.18
N GLY A 20 2.06 -3.91 -17.81
CA GLY A 20 2.40 -5.20 -17.19
C GLY A 20 3.84 -5.30 -16.66
N LEU A 21 4.69 -4.28 -16.87
CA LEU A 21 6.08 -4.29 -16.45
C LEU A 21 6.26 -3.18 -15.41
N ILE A 22 6.59 -3.57 -14.19
CA ILE A 22 6.71 -2.75 -12.98
C ILE A 22 5.38 -2.24 -12.38
N ARG A 23 4.63 -3.12 -11.72
CA ARG A 23 3.99 -2.73 -10.45
C ARG A 23 5.06 -2.86 -9.39
N GLU A 24 5.85 -1.80 -9.17
CA GLU A 24 6.58 -1.73 -7.90
C GLU A 24 5.52 -1.72 -6.81
N ASN A 25 5.41 -2.81 -6.05
CA ASN A 25 4.58 -2.81 -4.86
C ASN A 25 5.33 -2.01 -3.82
N ILE A 26 5.24 -0.68 -3.93
CA ILE A 26 5.94 0.24 -3.06
C ILE A 26 5.44 -0.03 -1.64
N SER A 27 6.37 -0.33 -0.74
CA SER A 27 6.04 -0.53 0.66
C SER A 27 5.31 0.68 1.25
N GLN A 28 4.34 0.40 2.12
CA GLN A 28 3.52 1.38 2.79
C GLN A 28 3.91 1.52 4.26
N TRP A 29 3.80 2.75 4.75
CA TRP A 29 3.81 3.10 6.16
C TRP A 29 2.41 3.58 6.53
N VAL A 30 1.89 3.07 7.64
CA VAL A 30 0.54 3.35 8.11
C VAL A 30 0.62 4.13 9.41
N GLY A 31 0.03 5.32 9.46
CA GLY A 31 -0.26 6.03 10.70
C GLY A 31 -1.73 5.84 11.06
N ILE A 32 -2.02 5.56 12.33
CA ILE A 32 -3.38 5.44 12.86
C ILE A 32 -3.50 6.30 14.12
N ASP A 33 -4.38 7.30 14.07
CA ASP A 33 -4.82 8.08 15.22
C ASP A 33 -6.12 7.49 15.77
N ILE A 34 -6.14 7.15 17.05
CA ILE A 34 -7.21 6.40 17.72
C ILE A 34 -7.97 7.35 18.67
N SER A 35 -9.25 7.56 18.34
CA SER A 35 -10.25 8.21 19.19
C SER A 35 -11.24 7.17 19.75
N LYS A 36 -12.10 7.57 20.68
CA LYS A 36 -13.16 6.74 21.29
C LYS A 36 -14.10 6.15 20.25
N ALA A 37 -14.47 6.94 19.24
CA ALA A 37 -15.46 6.53 18.24
C ALA A 37 -14.83 6.01 16.94
N THR A 38 -13.64 6.51 16.57
CA THR A 38 -13.07 6.28 15.23
C THR A 38 -11.55 6.13 15.23
N LEU A 39 -11.03 5.51 14.18
CA LEU A 39 -9.62 5.46 13.84
C LEU A 39 -9.40 6.22 12.53
N ASP A 40 -8.50 7.19 12.52
CA ASP A 40 -8.05 7.90 11.33
C ASP A 40 -6.76 7.28 10.81
N VAL A 41 -6.83 6.69 9.62
CA VAL A 41 -5.76 5.88 9.02
C VAL A 41 -5.20 6.59 7.80
N TYR A 42 -3.87 6.68 7.70
CA TYR A 42 -3.18 7.27 6.56
C TYR A 42 -2.04 6.38 6.06
N LEU A 43 -2.02 6.11 4.75
CA LEU A 43 -1.01 5.29 4.07
C LEU A 43 -0.05 6.18 3.27
N ARG A 44 1.25 6.05 3.52
CA ARG A 44 2.33 6.67 2.73
C ARG A 44 3.19 5.61 2.07
N PRO A 45 3.71 5.82 0.84
CA PRO A 45 3.55 7.02 0.02
C PRO A 45 2.26 7.04 -0.83
N LEU A 46 1.39 6.03 -0.72
CA LEU A 46 0.16 5.96 -1.53
C LEU A 46 -0.73 7.21 -1.41
N GLY A 47 -0.67 7.93 -0.29
CA GLY A 47 -1.44 9.16 -0.07
C GLY A 47 -2.91 8.88 0.20
N LYS A 48 -3.24 7.67 0.67
CA LYS A 48 -4.62 7.24 0.92
C LYS A 48 -4.98 7.44 2.39
N ALA A 49 -6.11 8.09 2.62
CA ALA A 49 -6.72 8.25 3.94
C ALA A 49 -8.01 7.42 4.03
N MET A 50 -8.31 6.92 5.22
CA MET A 50 -9.60 6.33 5.55
C MET A 50 -9.91 6.52 7.03
N LYS A 51 -11.20 6.62 7.36
CA LYS A 51 -11.69 6.65 8.74
C LYS A 51 -12.56 5.41 8.96
N VAL A 52 -12.34 4.70 10.05
CA VAL A 52 -13.14 3.52 10.43
C VAL A 52 -13.70 3.69 11.84
N ASN A 53 -14.81 3.03 12.17
CA ASN A 53 -15.31 3.06 13.53
C ASN A 53 -14.39 2.26 14.45
N ASN A 54 -14.31 2.67 15.72
CA ASN A 54 -13.61 1.92 16.77
C ASN A 54 -14.49 0.77 17.29
N THR A 55 -14.86 -0.13 16.38
CA THR A 55 -15.58 -1.38 16.68
C THR A 55 -14.74 -2.57 16.23
N GLU A 56 -14.92 -3.72 16.87
CA GLU A 56 -14.17 -4.93 16.53
C GLU A 56 -14.39 -5.34 15.06
N GLU A 57 -15.62 -5.25 14.56
CA GLU A 57 -15.93 -5.59 13.17
C GLU A 57 -15.21 -4.68 12.16
N ASP A 58 -15.17 -3.36 12.40
CA ASP A 58 -14.57 -2.43 11.45
C ASP A 58 -13.03 -2.44 11.54
N ILE A 59 -12.47 -2.70 12.72
CA ILE A 59 -11.03 -2.96 12.89
C ILE A 59 -10.62 -4.24 12.14
N SER A 60 -11.42 -5.30 12.23
CA SER A 60 -11.16 -6.55 11.48
C SER A 60 -11.13 -6.30 9.97
N LYS A 61 -12.10 -5.52 9.44
CA LYS A 61 -12.12 -5.11 8.02
C LYS A 61 -10.92 -4.24 7.65
N LEU A 62 -10.47 -3.37 8.55
CA LEU A 62 -9.26 -2.56 8.33
C LEU A 62 -8.03 -3.47 8.20
N VAL A 63 -7.88 -4.47 9.06
CA VAL A 63 -6.78 -5.44 8.99
C VAL A 63 -6.79 -6.19 7.65
N GLU A 64 -7.94 -6.70 7.21
CA GLU A 64 -8.05 -7.36 5.90
C GLU A 64 -7.72 -6.41 4.74
N THR A 65 -8.12 -5.15 4.84
CA THR A 65 -7.75 -4.12 3.87
C THR A 65 -6.23 -3.90 3.83
N LEU A 66 -5.58 -3.79 5.00
CA LEU A 66 -4.14 -3.53 5.09
C LEU A 66 -3.29 -4.70 4.58
N LYS A 67 -3.77 -5.95 4.66
CA LYS A 67 -3.11 -7.13 4.07
C LYS A 67 -2.94 -7.06 2.56
N SER A 68 -3.73 -6.24 1.86
CA SER A 68 -3.59 -6.04 0.41
C SER A 68 -2.39 -5.18 0.01
N TYR A 69 -1.70 -4.57 0.98
CA TYR A 69 -0.50 -3.76 0.77
C TYR A 69 0.73 -4.46 1.37
N THR A 70 1.89 -4.21 0.78
CA THR A 70 3.16 -4.47 1.48
C THR A 70 3.33 -3.38 2.54
N VAL A 71 3.09 -3.69 3.82
CA VAL A 71 3.22 -2.73 4.93
C VAL A 71 4.54 -2.97 5.68
N ASN A 72 5.35 -1.93 5.83
CA ASN A 72 6.62 -2.01 6.55
C ASN A 72 6.49 -1.67 8.04
N LEU A 73 5.63 -0.71 8.38
CA LEU A 73 5.42 -0.24 9.74
C LEU A 73 4.01 0.32 9.90
N ILE A 74 3.40 0.03 11.04
CA ILE A 74 2.17 0.64 11.51
C ILE A 74 2.49 1.37 12.82
N VAL A 75 2.18 2.66 12.88
CA VAL A 75 2.28 3.47 14.10
C VAL A 75 0.88 3.75 14.60
N LEU A 76 0.63 3.49 15.88
CA LEU A 76 -0.63 3.74 16.56
C LEU A 76 -0.43 4.84 17.59
N GLU A 77 -1.27 5.87 17.54
CA GLU A 77 -1.31 6.95 18.52
C GLU A 77 -2.71 7.01 19.14
N ALA A 78 -2.82 6.91 20.46
CA ALA A 78 -4.09 7.09 21.16
C ALA A 78 -4.17 8.54 21.68
N THR A 79 -5.00 9.36 21.03
CA THR A 79 -5.14 10.80 21.36
C THR A 79 -6.25 11.07 22.39
N GLY A 80 -7.13 10.09 22.64
CA GLY A 80 -8.18 10.16 23.66
C GLY A 80 -9.38 11.04 23.30
N GLY A 81 -9.42 11.58 22.09
CA GLY A 81 -10.60 12.23 21.50
C GLY A 81 -11.81 11.31 21.42
#